data_AF-A0A816BKB9-F1
#
_entry.id   AF-A0A816BKB9-F1
#
_cell.length_a   1.000
_cell.length_b   1.000
_cell.length_c   1.000
_cell.angle_alpha   90.00
_cell.angle_beta   90.00
_cell.angle_gamma   90.00
#
_symmetry.space_group_name_H-M   'P 1'
#
loop_
_entity.id
_entity.type
_entity.pdbx_description
1 polymer ?
#
loop_
_entity_poly.entity_id
_entity_poly.type
_entity_poly.pdbx_seq_one_letter_code
_entity_poly.pdbx_strand_id
1 'polypeptide(L)'
;MATAMNDNNDQKQSTVGLLLIFGDIISNQQRDEIFIYLKNAFQQINSNKYLPIQELFNNLISNNDFQADSQYRQIVNLENGSLAGFLYLPNFHTVLNVLKDYFNNCYHVSIIFCGQQIDSNGAFILTDSLLTSDHLHNLLEDNSTYAIQDLQIILPYVSAQWTRLLKQKQLKNIQIDDVSNESQEKDLFGKQFYERLIQILTKDTINFDIYTKLIPRDSSGTIAFDEPNLYILYGQQGEASLFGIRGFVVLVNGGFSRIPSYWNLIRGLQSIDACILTHFDYDVLPGLQTILRRKTMSSLHDGRICKPDFGAIFLNHIQRARVQSSKSVSNNSKLLVNLSQNIDQCMNDIKQLNIDTYDLIKHTATTNKSSIEPINLYKK
;
A
#
# COMPACT_ATOMS: atom_id res chain seq x y z
N MET A 1 17.91 -32.27 35.26
CA MET A 1 16.58 -31.85 34.75
C MET A 1 16.33 -30.35 34.88
N ALA A 2 16.84 -29.66 35.92
CA ALA A 2 16.74 -28.19 36.03
C ALA A 2 17.68 -27.40 35.08
N THR A 3 18.85 -27.95 34.73
CA THR A 3 19.82 -27.30 33.82
C THR A 3 19.33 -27.19 32.38
N ALA A 4 18.68 -28.24 31.84
CA ALA A 4 18.11 -28.21 30.49
C ALA A 4 16.91 -27.24 30.32
N MET A 5 16.22 -26.89 31.41
CA MET A 5 15.15 -25.87 31.38
C MET A 5 15.70 -24.44 31.37
N ASN A 6 16.85 -24.20 32.00
CA ASN A 6 17.53 -22.90 31.93
C ASN A 6 18.19 -22.68 30.57
N ASP A 7 18.86 -23.70 30.02
CA ASP A 7 19.48 -23.61 28.68
C ASP A 7 18.43 -23.31 27.58
N ASN A 8 17.24 -23.91 27.68
CA ASN A 8 16.13 -23.61 26.76
C ASN A 8 15.55 -22.20 26.93
N ASN A 9 15.52 -21.66 28.14
CA ASN A 9 15.04 -20.28 28.38
C ASN A 9 16.05 -19.23 27.92
N ASP A 10 17.35 -19.47 28.14
CA ASP A 10 18.43 -18.59 27.68
C ASP A 10 18.57 -18.63 26.15
N GLN A 11 18.41 -19.80 25.52
CA GLN A 11 18.33 -19.91 24.06
C GLN A 11 17.12 -19.17 23.49
N LYS A 12 15.94 -19.28 24.13
CA LYS A 12 14.72 -18.60 23.66
C LYS A 12 14.82 -17.07 23.79
N GLN A 13 15.48 -16.56 24.82
CA GLN A 13 15.76 -15.12 24.98
C GLN A 13 16.72 -14.57 23.92
N SER A 14 17.50 -15.42 23.25
CA SER A 14 18.41 -15.03 22.17
C SER A 14 17.76 -15.03 20.78
N THR A 15 16.48 -15.38 20.66
CA THR A 15 15.79 -15.47 19.36
C THR A 15 15.51 -14.09 18.77
N VAL A 16 15.81 -13.93 17.49
CA VAL A 16 15.72 -12.65 16.80
C VAL A 16 14.86 -12.76 15.54
N GLY A 17 14.02 -11.76 15.31
CA GLY A 17 13.16 -11.59 14.16
C GLY A 17 13.55 -10.36 13.35
N LEU A 18 13.83 -10.51 12.07
CA LEU A 18 13.94 -9.37 11.13
C LEU A 18 12.93 -9.52 9.99
N LEU A 19 12.05 -8.54 9.84
CA LEU A 19 10.98 -8.55 8.84
C LEU A 19 10.98 -7.26 8.03
N LEU A 20 11.11 -7.37 6.71
CA LEU A 20 10.88 -6.26 5.79
C LEU A 20 9.48 -6.39 5.19
N ILE A 21 8.70 -5.31 5.20
CA ILE A 21 7.36 -5.29 4.62
C ILE A 21 7.34 -4.26 3.50
N PHE A 22 7.32 -4.74 2.26
CA PHE A 22 7.20 -3.86 1.10
C PHE A 22 5.73 -3.58 0.81
N GLY A 23 5.31 -2.35 1.10
CA GLY A 23 3.97 -1.85 0.82
C GLY A 23 3.75 -1.66 -0.67
N ASP A 24 2.65 -1.01 -1.04
CA ASP A 24 2.27 -0.88 -2.44
C ASP A 24 3.23 0.04 -3.24
N ILE A 25 3.71 -0.44 -4.38
CA ILE A 25 4.71 0.20 -5.25
C ILE A 25 4.08 0.41 -6.63
N ILE A 26 4.00 1.66 -7.09
CA ILE A 26 3.29 2.01 -8.33
C ILE A 26 4.16 2.62 -9.42
N SER A 27 5.44 2.89 -9.14
CA SER A 27 6.38 3.39 -10.13
C SER A 27 7.82 2.99 -9.84
N ASN A 28 8.65 2.95 -10.88
CA ASN A 28 10.10 2.77 -10.75
C ASN A 28 10.75 3.88 -9.90
N GLN A 29 10.26 5.13 -10.01
CA GLN A 29 10.75 6.20 -9.15
C GLN A 29 10.49 5.90 -7.68
N GLN A 30 9.29 5.42 -7.32
CA GLN A 30 8.97 5.04 -5.95
C GLN A 30 9.85 3.88 -5.47
N ARG A 31 10.11 2.88 -6.32
CA ARG A 31 11.06 1.80 -6.00
C ARG A 31 12.42 2.37 -5.65
N ASP A 32 12.95 3.27 -6.47
CA ASP A 32 14.29 3.83 -6.28
C ASP A 32 14.37 4.64 -4.96
N GLU A 33 13.29 5.33 -4.58
CA GLU A 33 13.19 5.98 -3.27
C GLU A 33 13.12 4.98 -2.10
N ILE A 34 12.39 3.86 -2.26
CA ILE A 34 12.38 2.77 -1.26
C ILE A 34 13.77 2.17 -1.09
N PHE A 35 14.54 2.06 -2.18
CA PHE A 35 15.92 1.58 -2.14
C PHE A 35 16.82 2.54 -1.33
N ILE A 36 16.75 3.85 -1.61
CA ILE A 36 17.51 4.84 -0.82
C ILE A 36 17.12 4.75 0.67
N TYR A 37 15.82 4.67 0.97
CA TYR A 37 15.32 4.49 2.32
C TYR A 37 15.86 3.22 2.99
N LEU A 38 15.81 2.08 2.30
CA LEU A 38 16.29 0.80 2.83
C LEU A 38 17.76 0.85 3.20
N LYS A 39 18.59 1.44 2.35
CA LYS A 39 20.04 1.60 2.61
C LYS A 39 20.28 2.26 3.98
N ASN A 40 19.50 3.29 4.30
CA ASN A 40 19.63 4.05 5.53
C ASN A 40 18.96 3.33 6.72
N ALA A 41 17.81 2.67 6.51
CA ALA A 41 17.11 1.87 7.53
C ALA A 41 18.01 0.78 8.12
N PHE A 42 18.79 0.09 7.28
CA PHE A 42 19.73 -0.94 7.75
C PHE A 42 20.83 -0.42 8.67
N GLN A 43 21.19 0.87 8.57
CA GLN A 43 22.19 1.47 9.44
C GLN A 43 21.68 1.72 10.86
N GLN A 44 20.36 1.68 11.07
CA GLN A 44 19.73 1.83 12.38
C GLN A 44 19.56 0.49 13.11
N ILE A 45 19.83 -0.63 12.44
CA ILE A 45 19.78 -1.97 13.04
C ILE A 45 21.13 -2.25 13.70
N ASN A 46 21.09 -2.68 14.95
CA ASN A 46 22.30 -3.06 15.68
C ASN A 46 22.81 -4.43 15.18
N SER A 47 23.70 -4.44 14.20
CA SER A 47 24.25 -5.65 13.56
C SER A 47 24.76 -6.71 14.55
N ASN A 48 25.28 -6.31 15.71
CA ASN A 48 25.74 -7.25 16.74
C ASN A 48 24.62 -8.09 17.37
N LYS A 49 23.37 -7.58 17.41
CA LYS A 49 22.21 -8.36 17.88
C LYS A 49 21.72 -9.37 16.85
N TYR A 50 21.99 -9.14 15.56
CA TYR A 50 21.44 -9.91 14.44
C TYR A 50 22.53 -10.77 13.75
N LEU A 51 23.65 -11.01 14.44
CA LEU A 51 24.76 -11.88 13.98
C LEU A 51 24.30 -13.25 13.44
N PRO A 52 23.37 -13.98 14.09
CA PRO A 52 22.83 -15.24 13.55
C PRO A 52 22.11 -15.06 12.21
N ILE A 53 21.57 -13.87 11.95
CA ILE A 53 20.86 -13.57 10.70
C ILE A 53 21.85 -13.32 9.54
N GLN A 54 23.11 -12.99 9.82
CA GLN A 54 24.13 -12.79 8.79
C GLN A 54 24.42 -14.09 7.99
N GLU A 55 24.50 -15.24 8.65
CA GLU A 55 24.65 -16.55 7.99
C GLU A 55 23.37 -16.94 7.23
N LEU A 56 22.21 -16.64 7.80
CA LEU A 56 20.89 -16.88 7.26
C LEU A 56 20.65 -16.08 5.96
N PHE A 57 21.09 -14.83 5.90
CA PHE A 57 20.99 -14.02 4.69
C PHE A 57 21.88 -14.53 3.57
N ASN A 58 23.06 -15.06 3.87
CA ASN A 58 23.86 -15.74 2.84
C ASN A 58 23.10 -16.94 2.23
N ASN A 59 22.29 -17.65 3.03
CA ASN A 59 21.48 -18.79 2.59
C ASN A 59 20.18 -18.39 1.85
N LEU A 60 19.51 -17.30 2.27
CA LEU A 60 18.37 -16.72 1.54
C LEU A 60 18.77 -16.29 0.12
N ILE A 61 20.03 -15.89 -0.07
CA ILE A 61 20.59 -15.38 -1.32
C ILE A 61 21.18 -16.51 -2.19
N SER A 62 21.57 -17.66 -1.62
CA SER A 62 22.13 -18.80 -2.37
C SER A 62 21.07 -19.68 -3.01
N ASN A 63 19.86 -19.74 -2.44
CA ASN A 63 18.71 -20.40 -3.04
C ASN A 63 18.13 -19.52 -4.17
N ASN A 64 18.67 -19.69 -5.38
CA ASN A 64 18.25 -19.00 -6.61
C ASN A 64 16.82 -19.31 -7.07
N ASP A 65 16.08 -20.17 -6.37
CA ASP A 65 14.74 -20.60 -6.76
C ASP A 65 13.68 -19.65 -6.20
N PHE A 66 13.59 -18.46 -6.81
CA PHE A 66 12.40 -17.63 -6.74
C PHE A 66 11.26 -18.37 -7.46
N GLN A 67 10.53 -19.23 -6.74
CA GLN A 67 9.19 -19.61 -7.19
C GLN A 67 8.26 -18.46 -6.87
N ALA A 68 7.87 -17.75 -7.94
CA ALA A 68 6.91 -16.67 -7.91
C ALA A 68 5.52 -17.19 -7.52
N ASP A 69 5.32 -17.50 -6.24
CA ASP A 69 3.98 -17.43 -5.71
C ASP A 69 3.55 -15.97 -5.72
N SER A 70 2.27 -15.75 -6.05
CA SER A 70 1.61 -14.47 -6.32
C SER A 70 1.80 -13.33 -5.30
N GLN A 71 2.52 -13.56 -4.20
CA GLN A 71 2.77 -12.60 -3.10
C GLN A 71 4.24 -12.53 -2.64
N TYR A 72 5.21 -13.10 -3.38
CA TYR A 72 6.66 -12.90 -3.16
C TYR A 72 7.08 -12.83 -1.67
N ARG A 73 6.73 -13.86 -0.90
CA ARG A 73 7.11 -14.03 0.52
C ARG A 73 8.35 -14.92 0.60
N GLN A 74 9.40 -14.44 1.28
CA GLN A 74 10.53 -15.28 1.62
C GLN A 74 10.84 -15.11 3.11
N ILE A 75 10.61 -16.16 3.90
CA ILE A 75 10.90 -16.20 5.32
C ILE A 75 11.70 -17.46 5.59
N VAL A 76 12.85 -17.31 6.23
CA VAL A 76 13.68 -18.42 6.65
C VAL A 76 13.70 -18.49 8.17
N ASN A 77 13.61 -19.73 8.65
CA ASN A 77 13.64 -20.09 10.06
C ASN A 77 14.98 -20.77 10.37
N LEU A 78 15.63 -20.33 11.43
CA LEU A 78 16.86 -20.94 11.94
C LEU A 78 16.55 -22.07 12.91
N GLU A 79 17.52 -22.98 13.07
CA GLU A 79 17.46 -24.06 14.05
C GLU A 79 17.27 -23.54 15.49
N ASN A 80 17.73 -22.33 15.77
CA ASN A 80 17.56 -21.67 17.07
C ASN A 80 16.19 -20.98 17.24
N GLY A 81 15.30 -21.00 16.25
CA GLY A 81 13.98 -20.36 16.26
C GLY A 81 13.94 -18.89 15.82
N SER A 82 15.07 -18.33 15.39
CA SER A 82 15.13 -16.97 14.82
C SER A 82 14.57 -16.93 13.40
N LEU A 83 13.92 -15.82 13.05
CA LEU A 83 13.23 -15.63 11.78
C LEU A 83 13.80 -14.44 11.03
N ALA A 84 14.06 -14.59 9.74
CA ALA A 84 14.40 -13.46 8.87
C ALA A 84 13.73 -13.58 7.51
N GLY A 85 13.26 -12.46 6.98
CA GLY A 85 12.56 -12.48 5.71
C GLY A 85 12.00 -11.15 5.27
N PHE A 86 11.34 -11.20 4.13
CA PHE A 86 10.60 -10.07 3.58
C PHE A 86 9.26 -10.52 3.01
N LEU A 87 8.31 -9.58 3.03
CA LEU A 87 7.02 -9.68 2.38
C LEU A 87 6.98 -8.65 1.27
N TYR A 88 6.73 -9.08 0.04
CA TYR A 88 6.64 -8.18 -1.09
C TYR A 88 5.21 -8.02 -1.58
N LEU A 89 4.70 -6.78 -1.51
CA LEU A 89 3.32 -6.43 -1.84
C LEU A 89 2.28 -7.29 -1.11
N PRO A 90 2.44 -7.55 0.21
CA PRO A 90 1.54 -8.42 0.93
C PRO A 90 0.18 -7.75 1.08
N ASN A 91 -0.85 -8.58 1.16
CA ASN A 91 -2.16 -8.15 1.62
C ASN A 91 -2.18 -8.00 3.15
N PHE A 92 -3.17 -7.29 3.68
CA PHE A 92 -3.30 -6.99 5.11
C PHE A 92 -3.27 -8.23 6.01
N HIS A 93 -4.00 -9.29 5.61
CA HIS A 93 -4.12 -10.49 6.42
C HIS A 93 -2.80 -11.27 6.48
N THR A 94 -2.08 -11.35 5.37
CA THR A 94 -0.73 -11.94 5.29
C THR A 94 0.22 -11.22 6.24
N VAL A 95 0.19 -9.88 6.27
CA VAL A 95 1.01 -9.11 7.21
C VAL A 95 0.70 -9.48 8.66
N LEU A 96 -0.58 -9.46 9.06
CA LEU A 96 -0.96 -9.78 10.44
C LEU A 96 -0.56 -11.21 10.84
N ASN A 97 -0.76 -12.19 9.98
CA ASN A 97 -0.40 -13.58 10.28
C ASN A 97 1.11 -13.76 10.44
N VAL A 98 1.91 -13.15 9.56
CA VAL A 98 3.37 -13.21 9.67
C VAL A 98 3.86 -12.50 10.93
N LEU A 99 3.25 -11.37 11.31
CA LEU A 99 3.58 -10.70 12.56
C LEU A 99 3.27 -11.58 13.77
N LYS A 100 2.15 -12.30 13.78
CA LYS A 100 1.84 -13.29 14.84
C LYS A 100 2.93 -14.35 14.93
N ASP A 101 3.37 -14.89 13.80
CA ASP A 101 4.44 -15.90 13.76
C ASP A 101 5.74 -15.33 14.36
N TYR A 102 6.11 -14.10 14.02
CA TYR A 102 7.29 -13.45 14.57
C TYR A 102 7.15 -13.18 16.08
N PHE A 103 6.00 -12.68 16.52
CA PHE A 103 5.77 -12.38 17.95
C PHE A 103 5.69 -13.65 18.80
N ASN A 104 5.25 -14.78 18.23
CA ASN A 104 5.22 -16.08 18.91
C ASN A 104 6.62 -16.72 19.05
N ASN A 105 7.49 -16.53 18.06
CA ASN A 105 8.74 -17.28 17.95
C ASN A 105 9.99 -16.49 18.35
N CYS A 106 9.96 -15.15 18.25
CA CYS A 106 11.15 -14.31 18.45
C CYS A 106 11.00 -13.39 19.67
N TYR A 107 12.07 -13.27 20.45
CA TYR A 107 12.14 -12.42 21.64
C TYR A 107 12.45 -10.96 21.29
N HIS A 108 13.32 -10.73 20.30
CA HIS A 108 13.63 -9.41 19.75
C HIS A 108 13.16 -9.34 18.30
N VAL A 109 12.28 -8.39 17.94
CA VAL A 109 11.78 -8.24 16.56
C VAL A 109 12.06 -6.85 16.02
N SER A 110 12.67 -6.77 14.85
CA SER A 110 12.79 -5.54 14.05
C SER A 110 11.93 -5.63 12.79
N ILE A 111 11.10 -4.61 12.58
CA ILE A 111 10.23 -4.48 11.42
C ILE A 111 10.63 -3.23 10.64
N ILE A 112 10.92 -3.40 9.35
CA ILE A 112 11.18 -2.28 8.43
C ILE A 112 10.00 -2.15 7.47
N PHE A 113 9.28 -1.03 7.56
CA PHE A 113 8.21 -0.69 6.63
C PHE A 113 8.80 -0.01 5.39
N CYS A 114 8.68 -0.66 4.24
CA CYS A 114 9.32 -0.28 2.99
C CYS A 114 8.25 0.15 1.98
N GLY A 115 7.87 1.42 1.97
CA GLY A 115 6.75 1.85 1.13
C GLY A 115 6.20 3.19 1.52
N GLN A 116 5.03 3.50 0.98
CA GLN A 116 4.37 4.79 1.20
C GLN A 116 3.61 4.84 2.53
N GLN A 117 3.56 6.03 3.12
CA GLN A 117 2.73 6.35 4.27
C GLN A 117 1.82 7.53 3.99
N ILE A 118 0.62 7.53 4.57
CA ILE A 118 -0.28 8.69 4.54
C ILE A 118 0.28 9.76 5.48
N ASP A 119 0.40 10.99 5.00
CA ASP A 119 0.98 12.11 5.76
C ASP A 119 0.18 12.50 7.02
N SER A 120 -1.16 12.44 6.93
CA SER A 120 -2.07 12.91 7.99
C SER A 120 -2.11 12.01 9.22
N ASN A 121 -2.01 10.69 9.03
CA ASN A 121 -2.15 9.71 10.11
C ASN A 121 -0.92 8.79 10.24
N GLY A 122 -0.05 8.73 9.24
CA GLY A 122 1.12 7.85 9.20
C GLY A 122 0.82 6.41 8.80
N ALA A 123 -0.42 6.08 8.43
CA ALA A 123 -0.82 4.73 8.06
C ALA A 123 0.01 4.25 6.86
N PHE A 124 0.51 3.02 6.95
CA PHE A 124 1.32 2.40 5.91
C PHE A 124 0.42 1.78 4.84
N ILE A 125 0.73 2.05 3.57
CA ILE A 125 -0.12 1.66 2.44
C ILE A 125 0.29 0.26 1.96
N LEU A 126 -0.60 -0.73 2.15
CA LEU A 126 -0.48 -2.07 1.57
C LEU A 126 -1.22 -2.15 0.23
N THR A 127 -1.25 -3.31 -0.40
CA THR A 127 -1.89 -3.51 -1.72
C THR A 127 -3.41 -3.43 -1.70
N ASP A 128 -4.01 -3.79 -0.55
CA ASP A 128 -5.46 -3.95 -0.39
C ASP A 128 -6.05 -3.24 0.83
N SER A 129 -5.22 -2.64 1.68
CA SER A 129 -5.64 -1.96 2.90
C SER A 129 -4.54 -1.03 3.48
N LEU A 130 -4.89 -0.31 4.54
CA LEU A 130 -3.97 0.48 5.37
C LEU A 130 -3.57 -0.28 6.63
N LEU A 131 -2.28 -0.29 6.95
CA LEU A 131 -1.78 -0.75 8.24
C LEU A 131 -1.51 0.44 9.16
N THR A 132 -2.21 0.51 10.28
CA THR A 132 -2.10 1.57 11.28
C THR A 132 -1.39 1.08 12.53
N SER A 133 -0.97 2.01 13.40
CA SER A 133 -0.43 1.67 14.70
C SER A 133 -1.46 0.97 15.59
N ASP A 134 -2.75 1.31 15.48
CA ASP A 134 -3.83 0.67 16.23
C ASP A 134 -3.97 -0.82 15.88
N HIS A 135 -3.75 -1.21 14.61
CA HIS A 135 -3.74 -2.63 14.22
C HIS A 135 -2.64 -3.41 14.94
N LEU A 136 -1.43 -2.85 15.06
CA LEU A 136 -0.34 -3.48 15.81
C LEU A 136 -0.60 -3.48 17.33
N HIS A 137 -1.21 -2.41 17.84
CA HIS A 137 -1.57 -2.33 19.26
C HIS A 137 -2.54 -3.44 19.62
N ASN A 138 -3.65 -3.56 18.89
CA ASN A 138 -4.64 -4.62 19.08
C ASN A 138 -4.01 -6.00 18.90
N LEU A 139 -3.16 -6.17 17.88
CA LEU A 139 -2.50 -7.44 17.62
C LEU A 139 -1.69 -7.93 18.83
N LEU A 140 -0.96 -7.01 19.48
CA LEU A 140 -0.19 -7.28 20.69
C LEU A 140 -1.13 -7.54 21.88
N GLU A 141 -2.17 -6.70 22.07
CA GLU A 141 -3.13 -6.85 23.17
C GLU A 141 -3.89 -8.18 23.14
N ASP A 142 -4.27 -8.64 21.95
CA ASP A 142 -5.10 -9.83 21.73
C ASP A 142 -4.44 -11.13 22.24
N ASN A 143 -3.11 -11.17 22.38
CA ASN A 143 -2.42 -12.38 22.81
C ASN A 143 -1.33 -12.12 23.85
N SER A 144 -1.65 -12.43 25.09
CA SER A 144 -0.73 -12.33 26.22
C SER A 144 0.41 -13.37 26.21
N THR A 145 0.39 -14.38 25.31
CA THR A 145 1.37 -15.47 25.30
C THR A 145 2.52 -15.25 24.31
N TYR A 146 2.60 -14.10 23.64
CA TYR A 146 3.71 -13.85 22.72
C TYR A 146 5.07 -13.89 23.43
N ALA A 147 6.08 -14.38 22.72
CA ALA A 147 7.45 -14.48 23.21
C ALA A 147 8.20 -13.13 23.14
N ILE A 148 7.76 -12.22 22.27
CA ILE A 148 8.39 -10.92 22.06
C ILE A 148 8.48 -10.10 23.35
N GLN A 149 9.63 -9.45 23.55
CA GLN A 149 9.88 -8.51 24.64
C GLN A 149 10.44 -7.18 24.14
N ASP A 150 11.21 -7.20 23.05
CA ASP A 150 11.73 -5.99 22.41
C ASP A 150 11.22 -5.87 20.98
N LEU A 151 10.69 -4.70 20.64
CA LEU A 151 10.18 -4.38 19.31
C LEU A 151 10.84 -3.10 18.77
N GLN A 152 11.50 -3.20 17.62
CA GLN A 152 11.98 -2.05 16.86
C GLN A 152 11.15 -1.90 15.59
N ILE A 153 10.63 -0.70 15.34
CA ILE A 153 9.88 -0.36 14.13
C ILE A 153 10.61 0.77 13.40
N ILE A 154 10.96 0.55 12.14
CA ILE A 154 11.60 1.55 11.29
C ILE A 154 10.60 1.97 10.21
N LEU A 155 10.31 3.28 10.15
CA LEU A 155 9.32 3.88 9.25
C LEU A 155 9.98 4.97 8.37
N PRO A 156 9.44 5.23 7.17
CA PRO A 156 9.82 6.41 6.39
C PRO A 156 9.60 7.73 7.14
N TYR A 157 8.59 7.75 8.01
CA TYR A 157 8.24 8.87 8.87
C TYR A 157 7.50 8.40 10.13
N VAL A 158 7.89 8.93 11.29
CA VAL A 158 7.21 8.66 12.57
C VAL A 158 6.12 9.70 12.81
N SER A 159 4.86 9.28 12.65
CA SER A 159 3.70 10.10 13.01
C SER A 159 3.39 10.03 14.51
N ALA A 160 2.63 11.00 15.01
CA ALA A 160 2.15 11.01 16.39
C ALA A 160 1.24 9.81 16.73
N GLN A 161 0.67 9.12 15.73
CA GLN A 161 -0.12 7.91 15.97
C GLN A 161 0.78 6.71 16.24
N TRP A 162 1.92 6.60 15.55
CA TRP A 162 2.90 5.54 15.78
C TRP A 162 3.54 5.65 17.16
N THR A 163 3.85 6.86 17.64
CA THR A 163 4.42 7.05 18.99
C THR A 163 3.49 6.61 20.12
N ARG A 164 2.18 6.44 19.87
CA ARG A 164 1.25 5.87 20.87
C ARG A 164 1.59 4.42 21.23
N LEU A 165 2.17 3.66 20.30
CA LEU A 165 2.60 2.27 20.56
C LEU A 165 3.66 2.19 21.67
N LEU A 166 4.43 3.25 21.90
CA LEU A 166 5.42 3.30 22.99
C LEU A 166 4.79 3.14 24.39
N LYS A 167 3.48 3.33 24.53
CA LYS A 167 2.74 3.14 25.79
C LYS A 167 2.31 1.70 26.02
N GLN A 168 2.60 0.79 25.09
CA GLN A 168 2.17 -0.60 25.19
C GLN A 168 2.91 -1.31 26.33
N LYS A 169 2.16 -1.92 27.25
CA LYS A 169 2.70 -2.47 28.52
C LYS A 169 3.24 -3.89 28.41
N GLN A 170 2.88 -4.60 27.34
CA GLN A 170 3.23 -6.00 27.15
C GLN A 170 4.68 -6.20 26.72
N LEU A 171 5.30 -5.17 26.15
CA LEU A 171 6.68 -5.19 25.69
C LEU A 171 7.56 -4.45 26.71
N LYS A 172 8.79 -4.95 26.93
CA LYS A 172 9.78 -4.30 27.80
C LYS A 172 10.36 -3.06 27.14
N ASN A 173 10.72 -3.18 25.85
CA ASN A 173 11.32 -2.10 25.10
C ASN A 173 10.64 -1.96 23.74
N ILE A 174 10.25 -0.73 23.40
CA ILE A 174 9.73 -0.39 22.08
C ILE A 174 10.54 0.79 21.56
N GLN A 175 11.11 0.64 20.37
CA GLN A 175 11.82 1.68 19.67
C GLN A 175 11.13 1.94 18.33
N ILE A 176 10.90 3.21 18.00
CA ILE A 176 10.30 3.62 16.73
C ILE A 176 11.20 4.69 16.13
N ASP A 177 11.83 4.34 15.01
CA ASP A 177 12.81 5.17 14.33
C ASP A 177 12.27 5.67 12.99
N ASP A 178 12.56 6.93 12.63
CA ASP A 178 12.50 7.35 11.23
C ASP A 178 13.89 7.43 10.60
N VAL A 179 13.90 7.32 9.28
CA VAL A 179 15.11 7.34 8.45
C VAL A 179 15.44 8.77 7.98
N SER A 180 14.83 9.79 8.60
CA SER A 180 14.96 11.19 8.15
C SER A 180 16.36 11.78 8.35
N ASN A 181 17.19 11.14 9.18
CA ASN A 181 18.56 11.55 9.43
C ASN A 181 19.52 10.80 8.49
N GLU A 182 20.25 11.53 7.65
CA GLU A 182 21.40 11.01 6.90
C GLU A 182 22.39 10.39 7.89
N SER A 183 22.37 9.08 7.99
CA SER A 183 23.34 8.34 8.80
C SER A 183 24.67 8.34 8.07
N GLN A 184 25.70 8.87 8.73
CA GLN A 184 27.09 8.79 8.26
C GLN A 184 27.43 7.30 8.08
N GLU A 185 27.75 6.90 6.84
CA GLU A 185 28.06 5.52 6.46
C GLU A 185 29.08 4.91 7.42
N LYS A 186 28.64 4.00 8.30
CA LYS A 186 29.52 3.27 9.22
C LYS A 186 29.33 1.76 9.24
N ASP A 187 28.14 1.25 8.88
CA ASP A 187 27.89 -0.19 8.95
C ASP A 187 28.14 -0.90 7.59
N LEU A 188 29.23 -1.69 7.55
CA LEU A 188 29.59 -2.51 6.40
C LEU A 188 28.55 -3.60 6.12
N PHE A 189 27.89 -4.10 7.17
CA PHE A 189 26.87 -5.15 7.05
C PHE A 189 25.63 -4.63 6.33
N GLY A 190 25.05 -3.51 6.78
CA GLY A 190 23.90 -2.89 6.12
C GLY A 190 24.13 -2.58 4.63
N LYS A 191 25.35 -2.17 4.25
CA LYS A 191 25.72 -1.94 2.85
C LYS A 191 25.71 -3.23 2.01
N GLN A 192 26.39 -4.28 2.47
CA GLN A 192 26.45 -5.56 1.75
C GLN A 192 25.06 -6.20 1.63
N PHE A 193 24.24 -6.07 2.68
CA PHE A 193 22.88 -6.54 2.69
C PHE A 193 22.03 -5.83 1.62
N TYR A 194 22.06 -4.50 1.62
CA TYR A 194 21.35 -3.66 0.65
C TYR A 194 21.73 -4.01 -0.80
N GLU A 195 23.03 -4.12 -1.10
CA GLU A 195 23.51 -4.41 -2.45
C GLU A 195 22.99 -5.74 -2.98
N ARG A 196 22.92 -6.77 -2.14
CA ARG A 196 22.41 -8.10 -2.54
C ARG A 196 20.89 -8.17 -2.58
N LEU A 197 20.20 -7.56 -1.62
CA LEU A 197 18.74 -7.49 -1.63
C LEU A 197 18.23 -6.74 -2.88
N ILE A 198 18.89 -5.67 -3.30
CA ILE A 198 18.56 -5.01 -4.57
C ILE A 198 18.74 -5.92 -5.77
N GLN A 199 19.80 -6.73 -5.82
CA GLN A 199 20.00 -7.66 -6.94
C GLN A 199 18.83 -8.65 -7.07
N ILE A 200 18.32 -9.14 -5.93
CA ILE A 200 17.11 -9.97 -5.89
C ILE A 200 15.88 -9.19 -6.39
N LEU A 201 15.70 -7.98 -5.87
CA LEU A 201 14.53 -7.16 -6.18
C LEU A 201 14.52 -6.66 -7.64
N THR A 202 15.69 -6.43 -8.24
CA THR A 202 15.84 -5.93 -9.60
C THR A 202 15.77 -7.00 -10.67
N LYS A 203 16.07 -8.27 -10.35
CA LYS A 203 16.05 -9.37 -11.33
C LYS A 203 14.64 -9.70 -11.83
N ASP A 204 13.65 -9.81 -10.94
CA ASP A 204 12.33 -10.37 -11.33
C ASP A 204 11.10 -9.80 -10.59
N THR A 205 11.24 -8.79 -9.71
CA THR A 205 10.13 -8.42 -8.80
C THR A 205 9.69 -6.97 -8.83
N ILE A 206 10.56 -5.99 -9.14
CA ILE A 206 10.19 -4.56 -9.11
C ILE A 206 10.34 -3.84 -10.47
N ASN A 207 9.58 -4.30 -11.47
CA ASN A 207 9.19 -3.45 -12.60
C ASN A 207 7.71 -3.08 -12.44
N PHE A 208 7.45 -2.11 -11.57
CA PHE A 208 6.11 -1.54 -11.40
C PHE A 208 5.97 -0.36 -12.33
N ASP A 209 5.44 -0.68 -13.51
CA ASP A 209 4.91 0.32 -14.41
C ASP A 209 3.40 0.09 -14.53
N ILE A 210 2.60 1.11 -14.23
CA ILE A 210 1.13 1.05 -14.34
C ILE A 210 0.72 0.54 -15.73
N TYR A 211 1.54 0.78 -16.75
CA TYR A 211 1.34 0.32 -18.12
C TYR A 211 1.40 -1.20 -18.30
N THR A 212 2.24 -1.89 -17.55
CA THR A 212 2.37 -3.35 -17.63
C THR A 212 1.29 -4.07 -16.84
N LYS A 213 0.65 -3.39 -15.87
CA LYS A 213 -0.44 -3.96 -15.05
C LYS A 213 -1.81 -3.64 -15.61
N LEU A 214 -2.04 -2.40 -16.04
CA LEU A 214 -3.28 -1.99 -16.72
C LEU A 214 -3.12 -2.13 -18.23
N ILE A 215 -2.97 -3.38 -18.68
CA ILE A 215 -2.86 -3.71 -20.11
C ILE A 215 -4.23 -3.49 -20.76
N PRO A 216 -4.32 -2.62 -21.79
CA PRO A 216 -5.52 -2.47 -22.62
C PRO A 216 -5.92 -3.79 -23.27
N ARG A 217 -7.16 -3.90 -23.73
CA ARG A 217 -7.62 -5.11 -24.41
C ARG A 217 -7.28 -5.03 -25.91
N ASP A 218 -6.61 -6.06 -26.43
CA ASP A 218 -6.24 -6.14 -27.85
C ASP A 218 -7.38 -6.64 -28.77
N SER A 219 -8.43 -7.25 -28.20
CA SER A 219 -9.51 -7.89 -28.97
C SER A 219 -10.64 -6.94 -29.35
N SER A 220 -11.21 -7.13 -30.53
CA SER A 220 -12.35 -6.37 -31.10
C SER A 220 -13.72 -6.57 -30.41
N GLY A 221 -13.81 -7.45 -29.41
CA GLY A 221 -15.07 -7.73 -28.69
C GLY A 221 -15.32 -6.75 -27.55
N THR A 222 -16.43 -6.02 -27.62
CA THR A 222 -16.91 -5.14 -26.55
C THR A 222 -17.86 -5.90 -25.62
N ILE A 223 -17.64 -5.77 -24.31
CA ILE A 223 -18.61 -6.22 -23.30
C ILE A 223 -19.79 -5.24 -23.34
N ALA A 224 -20.99 -5.77 -23.58
CA ALA A 224 -22.23 -5.04 -23.51
C ALA A 224 -23.17 -5.73 -22.52
N PHE A 225 -23.95 -4.94 -21.80
CA PHE A 225 -24.99 -5.44 -20.91
C PHE A 225 -26.32 -5.42 -21.66
N ASP A 226 -27.01 -6.54 -21.77
CA ASP A 226 -28.33 -6.58 -22.40
C ASP A 226 -29.47 -6.31 -21.41
N GLU A 227 -29.28 -6.74 -20.16
CA GLU A 227 -30.21 -6.57 -19.05
C GLU A 227 -29.56 -5.72 -17.94
N PRO A 228 -30.33 -5.15 -16.99
CA PRO A 228 -29.77 -4.48 -15.83
C PRO A 228 -28.94 -5.44 -14.97
N ASN A 229 -27.65 -5.14 -14.81
CA ASN A 229 -26.69 -5.93 -14.04
C ASN A 229 -25.97 -5.06 -13.03
N LEU A 230 -25.75 -5.57 -11.81
CA LEU A 230 -24.95 -4.94 -10.77
C LEU A 230 -23.80 -5.86 -10.38
N TYR A 231 -22.57 -5.37 -10.53
CA TYR A 231 -21.37 -6.03 -10.03
C TYR A 231 -20.91 -5.31 -8.77
N ILE A 232 -20.85 -6.04 -7.66
CA ILE A 232 -20.18 -5.60 -6.45
C ILE A 232 -18.71 -6.00 -6.59
N LEU A 233 -17.83 -5.01 -6.67
CA LEU A 233 -16.41 -5.21 -6.92
C LEU A 233 -15.71 -5.29 -5.55
N TYR A 234 -15.68 -6.49 -4.98
CA TYR A 234 -15.15 -6.72 -3.64
C TYR A 234 -13.64 -6.36 -3.57
N GLY A 235 -13.29 -5.55 -2.58
CA GLY A 235 -11.95 -5.34 -2.05
C GLY A 235 -11.94 -5.58 -0.53
N GLN A 236 -10.76 -5.76 0.09
CA GLN A 236 -10.67 -5.81 1.56
C GLN A 236 -11.00 -4.43 2.15
N GLN A 237 -10.31 -3.40 1.65
CA GLN A 237 -10.65 -2.01 1.90
C GLN A 237 -11.11 -1.36 0.58
N GLY A 238 -12.05 -0.43 0.69
CA GLY A 238 -12.59 0.30 -0.45
C GLY A 238 -13.77 -0.37 -1.13
N GLU A 239 -14.71 0.47 -1.52
CA GLU A 239 -15.95 0.07 -2.17
C GLU A 239 -15.88 0.46 -3.64
N ALA A 240 -16.20 -0.47 -4.54
CA ALA A 240 -16.48 -0.17 -5.92
C ALA A 240 -17.64 -1.02 -6.42
N SER A 241 -18.48 -0.46 -7.29
CA SER A 241 -19.53 -1.23 -7.95
C SER A 241 -19.74 -0.75 -9.38
N LEU A 242 -20.16 -1.66 -10.24
CA LEU A 242 -20.46 -1.37 -11.64
C LEU A 242 -21.91 -1.75 -11.91
N PHE A 243 -22.71 -0.76 -12.27
CA PHE A 243 -24.05 -0.98 -12.78
C PHE A 243 -24.04 -0.85 -14.30
N GLY A 244 -24.64 -1.79 -14.99
CA GLY A 244 -24.68 -1.81 -16.45
C GLY A 244 -26.06 -2.20 -16.96
N ILE A 245 -26.56 -1.47 -17.95
CA ILE A 245 -27.74 -1.80 -18.75
C ILE A 245 -27.40 -1.51 -20.22
N ARG A 246 -28.26 -1.93 -21.15
CA ARG A 246 -28.05 -1.70 -22.58
C ARG A 246 -27.78 -0.23 -22.90
N GLY A 247 -26.56 0.03 -23.35
CA GLY A 247 -26.10 1.36 -23.77
C GLY A 247 -25.82 2.33 -22.62
N PHE A 248 -25.79 1.87 -21.36
CA PHE A 248 -25.51 2.74 -20.22
C PHE A 248 -24.78 2.02 -19.08
N VAL A 249 -23.62 2.53 -18.68
CA VAL A 249 -22.76 1.96 -17.63
C VAL A 249 -22.39 3.02 -16.59
N VAL A 250 -22.54 2.67 -15.32
CA VAL A 250 -22.20 3.50 -14.17
C VAL A 250 -21.16 2.79 -13.31
N LEU A 251 -20.03 3.46 -13.06
CA LEU A 251 -19.03 3.03 -12.07
C LEU A 251 -19.21 3.86 -10.79
N VAL A 252 -19.51 3.22 -9.67
CA VAL A 252 -19.54 3.87 -8.36
C VAL A 252 -18.23 3.58 -7.64
N ASN A 253 -17.50 4.64 -7.29
CA ASN A 253 -16.18 4.64 -6.66
C ASN A 253 -15.09 3.90 -7.48
N GLY A 254 -13.83 4.08 -7.09
CA GLY A 254 -12.66 3.42 -7.68
C GLY A 254 -12.04 2.33 -6.82
N GLY A 255 -12.47 2.17 -5.57
CA GLY A 255 -11.86 1.24 -4.62
C GLY A 255 -10.45 1.64 -4.18
N PHE A 256 -9.90 0.89 -3.22
CA PHE A 256 -8.60 1.15 -2.61
C PHE A 256 -7.40 0.77 -3.48
N SER A 257 -7.50 -0.36 -4.18
CA SER A 257 -6.35 -0.89 -4.90
C SER A 257 -6.00 -0.05 -6.12
N ARG A 258 -4.74 0.37 -6.20
CA ARG A 258 -4.22 1.14 -7.35
C ARG A 258 -4.11 0.30 -8.61
N ILE A 259 -4.14 -1.03 -8.50
CA ILE A 259 -4.35 -1.94 -9.63
C ILE A 259 -5.73 -2.58 -9.42
N PRO A 260 -6.80 -1.96 -9.97
CA PRO A 260 -8.14 -2.40 -9.64
C PRO A 260 -8.38 -3.82 -10.13
N SER A 261 -8.85 -4.70 -9.24
CA SER A 261 -9.18 -6.10 -9.56
C SER A 261 -10.20 -6.20 -10.70
N TYR A 262 -11.08 -5.20 -10.81
CA TYR A 262 -12.10 -5.06 -11.83
C TYR A 262 -11.59 -4.52 -13.18
N TRP A 263 -10.30 -4.18 -13.30
CA TRP A 263 -9.73 -3.69 -14.56
C TRP A 263 -10.00 -4.66 -15.73
N ASN A 264 -9.87 -5.96 -15.50
CA ASN A 264 -10.10 -6.99 -16.51
C ASN A 264 -11.53 -6.98 -17.07
N LEU A 265 -12.51 -6.59 -16.25
CA LEU A 265 -13.90 -6.41 -16.66
C LEU A 265 -14.05 -5.10 -17.44
N ILE A 266 -13.69 -3.97 -16.83
CA ILE A 266 -14.02 -2.66 -17.41
C ILE A 266 -13.22 -2.33 -18.67
N ARG A 267 -12.01 -2.89 -18.85
CA ARG A 267 -11.21 -2.70 -20.07
C ARG A 267 -11.85 -3.29 -21.33
N GLY A 268 -12.86 -4.15 -21.17
CA GLY A 268 -13.67 -4.68 -22.26
C GLY A 268 -14.87 -3.79 -22.65
N LEU A 269 -15.20 -2.78 -21.84
CA LEU A 269 -16.31 -1.88 -22.10
C LEU A 269 -15.92 -0.81 -23.14
N GLN A 270 -16.90 -0.35 -23.92
CA GLN A 270 -16.70 0.77 -24.82
C GLN A 270 -16.65 2.10 -24.05
N SER A 271 -17.60 2.31 -23.15
CA SER A 271 -17.70 3.48 -22.29
C SER A 271 -18.14 3.11 -20.87
N ILE A 272 -17.77 3.98 -19.94
CA ILE A 272 -18.39 4.17 -18.63
C ILE A 272 -19.05 5.54 -18.73
N ASP A 273 -20.37 5.56 -18.87
CA ASP A 273 -21.12 6.77 -19.18
C ASP A 273 -21.18 7.72 -17.98
N ALA A 274 -21.19 7.16 -16.77
CA ALA A 274 -21.07 7.93 -15.54
C ALA A 274 -20.13 7.26 -14.53
N CYS A 275 -19.34 8.05 -13.83
CA CYS A 275 -18.66 7.62 -12.61
C CYS A 275 -19.15 8.45 -11.42
N ILE A 276 -19.38 7.82 -10.27
CA ILE A 276 -19.87 8.48 -9.05
C ILE A 276 -18.83 8.28 -7.95
N LEU A 277 -18.26 9.36 -7.43
CA LEU A 277 -17.35 9.33 -6.28
C LEU A 277 -18.07 9.82 -5.03
N THR A 278 -18.38 8.90 -4.12
CA THR A 278 -19.17 9.19 -2.91
C THR A 278 -18.49 10.18 -1.97
N HIS A 279 -17.16 10.09 -1.84
CA HIS A 279 -16.30 10.96 -1.06
C HIS A 279 -14.85 10.88 -1.56
N PHE A 280 -13.96 11.71 -1.01
CA PHE A 280 -12.53 11.65 -1.31
C PHE A 280 -11.77 11.05 -0.14
N ASP A 281 -11.37 9.79 -0.30
CA ASP A 281 -10.46 9.10 0.62
C ASP A 281 -9.75 7.95 -0.12
N TYR A 282 -8.80 7.31 0.55
CA TYR A 282 -7.96 6.24 -0.01
C TYR A 282 -8.73 4.97 -0.33
N ASP A 283 -9.93 4.80 0.20
CA ASP A 283 -10.81 3.65 -0.06
C ASP A 283 -11.67 3.84 -1.33
N VAL A 284 -11.77 5.07 -1.87
CA VAL A 284 -12.59 5.39 -3.05
C VAL A 284 -11.78 5.80 -4.26
N LEU A 285 -10.74 6.62 -4.09
CA LEU A 285 -10.08 7.32 -5.21
C LEU A 285 -9.03 6.50 -6.00
N PRO A 286 -8.15 5.71 -5.36
CA PRO A 286 -6.90 5.28 -6.01
C PRO A 286 -7.09 4.46 -7.29
N GLY A 287 -8.07 3.55 -7.33
CA GLY A 287 -8.27 2.72 -8.50
C GLY A 287 -8.71 3.49 -9.75
N LEU A 288 -9.65 4.43 -9.58
CA LEU A 288 -10.07 5.33 -10.66
C LEU A 288 -8.91 6.25 -11.10
N GLN A 289 -8.16 6.80 -10.13
CA GLN A 289 -7.03 7.67 -10.41
C GLN A 289 -5.99 6.98 -11.29
N THR A 290 -5.64 5.72 -11.01
CA THR A 290 -4.69 4.98 -11.83
C THR A 290 -5.21 4.70 -13.23
N ILE A 291 -6.51 4.41 -13.39
CA ILE A 291 -7.14 4.23 -14.71
C ILE A 291 -7.10 5.53 -15.53
N LEU A 292 -7.48 6.66 -14.93
CA LEU A 292 -7.47 7.96 -15.60
C LEU A 292 -6.04 8.35 -16.01
N ARG A 293 -5.07 8.17 -15.11
CA ARG A 293 -3.65 8.43 -15.39
C ARG A 293 -3.10 7.52 -16.49
N ARG A 294 -3.47 6.23 -16.51
CA ARG A 294 -3.12 5.33 -17.61
C ARG A 294 -3.70 5.84 -18.93
N LYS A 295 -4.93 6.34 -18.93
CA LYS A 295 -5.59 6.87 -20.13
C LYS A 295 -4.92 8.16 -20.64
N THR A 296 -4.64 9.13 -19.77
CA THR A 296 -3.94 10.39 -20.15
C THR A 296 -2.60 10.11 -20.78
N MET A 297 -1.84 9.17 -20.23
CA MET A 297 -0.53 8.87 -20.82
C MET A 297 -0.60 8.02 -22.08
N SER A 298 -1.62 7.16 -22.24
CA SER A 298 -1.84 6.41 -23.49
C SER A 298 -2.08 7.34 -24.67
N SER A 299 -2.86 8.41 -24.47
CA SER A 299 -3.08 9.44 -25.49
C SER A 299 -1.81 10.21 -25.84
N LEU A 300 -0.80 10.23 -24.97
CA LEU A 300 0.45 10.98 -25.16
C LEU A 300 1.59 10.15 -25.75
N HIS A 301 1.69 8.84 -25.46
CA HIS A 301 2.92 8.08 -25.69
C HIS A 301 2.85 6.82 -26.56
N ASP A 302 1.73 6.06 -26.57
CA ASP A 302 1.71 4.70 -27.14
C ASP A 302 0.76 4.57 -28.34
N GLY A 303 -0.08 5.58 -28.61
CA GLY A 303 -1.07 5.54 -29.71
C GLY A 303 -2.14 4.44 -29.57
N ARG A 304 -2.06 3.61 -28.52
CA ARG A 304 -3.04 2.57 -28.20
C ARG A 304 -4.27 3.18 -27.54
N ILE A 305 -5.44 2.78 -28.01
CA ILE A 305 -6.73 3.20 -27.46
C ILE A 305 -6.92 2.50 -26.11
N CYS A 306 -6.76 3.24 -25.01
CA CYS A 306 -7.06 2.74 -23.67
C CYS A 306 -8.56 2.90 -23.39
N LYS A 307 -9.32 1.80 -23.53
CA LYS A 307 -10.74 1.71 -23.15
C LYS A 307 -10.91 1.40 -21.65
N PRO A 308 -12.06 1.75 -21.05
CA PRO A 308 -13.23 2.42 -21.63
C PRO A 308 -13.06 3.95 -21.76
N ASP A 309 -13.94 4.60 -22.53
CA ASP A 309 -14.12 6.05 -22.48
C ASP A 309 -14.97 6.44 -21.27
N PHE A 310 -14.73 7.63 -20.71
CA PHE A 310 -15.48 8.13 -19.55
C PHE A 310 -16.37 9.28 -20.00
N GLY A 311 -17.67 9.18 -19.72
CA GLY A 311 -18.68 10.18 -20.09
C GLY A 311 -18.68 11.39 -19.16
N ALA A 312 -19.12 11.18 -17.92
CA ALA A 312 -19.20 12.18 -16.87
C ALA A 312 -18.74 11.64 -15.51
N ILE A 313 -18.19 12.50 -14.64
CA ILE A 313 -17.81 12.15 -13.27
C ILE A 313 -18.56 13.03 -12.28
N PHE A 314 -19.33 12.39 -11.40
CA PHE A 314 -20.05 13.00 -10.30
C PHE A 314 -19.21 12.95 -9.03
N LEU A 315 -18.83 14.10 -8.49
CA LEU A 315 -18.00 14.22 -7.30
C LEU A 315 -18.28 15.56 -6.61
N ASN A 316 -18.17 15.62 -5.28
CA ASN A 316 -18.39 16.87 -4.54
C ASN A 316 -17.12 17.71 -4.47
N HIS A 317 -17.01 18.77 -5.27
CA HIS A 317 -15.84 19.66 -5.31
C HIS A 317 -15.54 20.39 -3.99
N ILE A 318 -16.52 20.48 -3.07
CA ILE A 318 -16.52 21.39 -1.90
C ILE A 318 -15.64 20.93 -0.72
N GLN A 319 -15.08 19.71 -0.72
CA GLN A 319 -14.18 19.29 0.38
C GLN A 319 -12.78 19.95 0.37
N ARG A 320 -12.46 20.76 -0.66
CA ARG A 320 -11.24 21.59 -0.71
C ARG A 320 -11.02 22.52 0.50
N ALA A 321 -12.06 22.85 1.27
CA ALA A 321 -11.97 23.81 2.37
C ALA A 321 -11.79 23.21 3.78
N ARG A 322 -11.67 21.87 3.93
CA ARG A 322 -11.52 21.24 5.26
C ARG A 322 -10.43 20.19 5.41
N VAL A 323 -9.58 19.98 4.40
CA VAL A 323 -8.22 19.53 4.69
C VAL A 323 -7.47 20.79 5.15
N GLN A 324 -7.70 21.18 6.41
CA GLN A 324 -6.76 22.06 7.07
C GLN A 324 -5.41 21.39 6.87
N SER A 325 -4.57 22.05 6.08
CA SER A 325 -3.14 21.95 6.20
C SER A 325 -2.82 22.18 7.67
N SER A 326 -2.78 21.09 8.45
CA SER A 326 -1.84 21.02 9.55
C SER A 326 -0.53 21.41 8.90
N LYS A 327 -0.05 22.62 9.19
CA LYS A 327 1.20 23.17 8.66
C LYS A 327 2.15 22.00 8.47
N SER A 328 2.37 21.61 7.22
CA SER A 328 3.26 20.52 6.90
C SER A 328 4.60 20.97 7.42
N VAL A 329 5.03 20.41 8.55
CA VAL A 329 6.45 20.33 8.83
C VAL A 329 7.03 19.78 7.54
N SER A 330 7.95 20.53 6.95
CA SER A 330 8.62 20.24 5.71
C SER A 330 9.36 18.92 5.85
N ASN A 331 8.65 17.80 5.76
CA ASN A 331 9.22 16.48 5.81
C ASN A 331 9.42 16.06 4.36
N ASN A 332 10.68 16.19 3.94
CA ASN A 332 11.16 15.90 2.59
C ASN A 332 11.09 14.40 2.18
N SER A 333 10.36 13.57 2.94
CA SER A 333 10.24 12.15 2.63
C SER A 333 9.32 11.97 1.42
N LYS A 334 9.90 11.60 0.28
CA LYS A 334 9.20 11.32 -0.99
C LYS A 334 8.28 10.09 -0.93
N LEU A 335 8.30 9.36 0.19
CA LEU A 335 7.42 8.23 0.47
C LEU A 335 6.14 8.65 1.23
N LEU A 336 5.98 9.94 1.56
CA LEU A 336 4.74 10.47 2.10
C LEU A 336 3.73 10.75 0.99
N VAL A 337 2.50 10.29 1.19
CA VAL A 337 1.39 10.49 0.27
C VAL A 337 0.40 11.43 0.93
N ASN A 338 0.07 12.50 0.20
CA ASN A 338 -0.90 13.49 0.61
C ASN A 338 -2.19 13.33 -0.21
N LEU A 339 -3.32 13.17 0.48
CA LEU A 339 -4.60 12.96 -0.17
C LEU A 339 -5.02 14.15 -1.05
N SER A 340 -4.77 15.39 -0.62
CA SER A 340 -5.10 16.58 -1.44
C SER A 340 -4.28 16.64 -2.73
N GLN A 341 -3.01 16.24 -2.70
CA GLN A 341 -2.19 16.15 -3.91
C GLN A 341 -2.74 15.07 -4.87
N ASN A 342 -3.20 13.93 -4.34
CA ASN A 342 -3.83 12.89 -5.16
C ASN A 342 -5.13 13.37 -5.80
N ILE A 343 -5.96 14.11 -5.05
CA ILE A 343 -7.20 14.71 -5.57
C ILE A 343 -6.87 15.70 -6.69
N ASP A 344 -5.92 16.61 -6.47
CA ASP A 344 -5.54 17.60 -7.48
C ASP A 344 -4.96 16.95 -8.74
N GLN A 345 -4.16 15.89 -8.59
CA GLN A 345 -3.67 15.11 -9.73
C GLN A 345 -4.82 14.44 -10.48
N CYS A 346 -5.77 13.81 -9.78
CA CYS A 346 -6.96 13.22 -10.40
C CYS A 346 -7.76 14.27 -11.19
N MET A 347 -7.96 15.45 -10.60
CA MET A 347 -8.66 16.56 -11.27
C MET A 347 -7.91 17.07 -12.51
N ASN A 348 -6.57 17.05 -12.51
CA ASN A 348 -5.78 17.38 -13.68
C ASN A 348 -5.93 16.32 -14.78
N ASP A 349 -5.93 15.04 -14.43
CA ASP A 349 -6.12 13.94 -15.39
C ASP A 349 -7.53 14.01 -16.04
N ILE A 350 -8.57 14.28 -15.24
CA ILE A 350 -9.95 14.50 -15.73
C ILE A 350 -10.01 15.63 -16.75
N LYS A 351 -9.35 16.77 -16.46
CA LYS A 351 -9.28 17.92 -17.39
C LYS A 351 -8.55 17.59 -18.67
N GLN A 352 -7.42 16.88 -18.59
CA GLN A 352 -6.64 16.48 -19.78
C GLN A 352 -7.43 15.55 -20.69
N LEU A 353 -8.31 14.72 -20.12
CA LEU A 353 -9.19 13.82 -20.86
C LEU A 353 -10.48 14.48 -21.36
N ASN A 354 -10.70 15.77 -21.07
CA ASN A 354 -11.93 16.51 -21.39
C ASN A 354 -13.21 15.79 -20.88
N ILE A 355 -13.17 15.27 -19.65
CA ILE A 355 -14.31 14.61 -19.02
C ILE A 355 -15.14 15.63 -18.24
N ASP A 356 -16.46 15.61 -18.43
CA ASP A 356 -17.38 16.51 -17.73
C ASP A 356 -17.49 16.14 -16.23
N THR A 357 -17.53 17.14 -15.34
CA THR A 357 -17.70 16.91 -13.90
C THR A 357 -18.95 17.58 -13.34
N TYR A 358 -19.65 16.90 -12.43
CA TYR A 358 -20.87 17.39 -11.79
C TYR A 358 -20.84 17.19 -10.28
N ASP A 359 -21.47 18.08 -9.52
CA ASP A 359 -21.56 17.96 -8.06
C ASP A 359 -22.60 16.91 -7.61
N LEU A 360 -22.26 16.14 -6.57
CA LEU A 360 -23.18 15.24 -5.86
C LEU A 360 -23.92 16.01 -4.76
N ILE A 361 -24.91 16.81 -5.14
CA ILE A 361 -25.65 17.71 -4.23
C ILE A 361 -26.11 16.96 -2.97
N LYS A 362 -25.60 17.35 -1.79
CA LYS A 362 -26.23 17.02 -0.52
C LYS A 362 -27.38 18.00 -0.31
N HIS A 363 -28.59 17.51 -0.08
CA HIS A 363 -29.68 18.34 0.45
C HIS A 363 -29.29 18.85 1.85
N THR A 364 -28.53 19.92 1.94
CA THR A 364 -28.45 20.69 3.18
C THR A 364 -29.78 21.41 3.33
N ALA A 365 -30.45 21.15 4.45
CA ALA A 365 -31.75 21.68 4.84
C ALA A 365 -31.72 23.21 5.08
N THR A 366 -31.31 23.99 4.09
CA THR A 366 -31.50 25.44 4.05
C THR A 366 -32.48 25.73 2.93
N THR A 367 -33.69 26.01 3.39
CA THR A 367 -34.87 26.47 2.69
C THR A 367 -34.59 27.42 1.51
N ASN A 368 -35.26 27.11 0.39
CA ASN A 368 -35.56 27.92 -0.80
C ASN A 368 -34.63 27.79 -2.03
N LYS A 369 -35.11 26.98 -2.99
CA LYS A 369 -34.68 26.75 -4.40
C LYS A 369 -33.42 25.89 -4.56
N SER A 370 -33.32 24.95 -5.50
CA SER A 370 -33.94 24.82 -6.83
C SER A 370 -34.43 23.39 -7.10
N SER A 371 -35.38 23.24 -8.02
CA SER A 371 -35.64 21.94 -8.67
C SER A 371 -34.32 21.41 -9.24
N ILE A 372 -33.96 20.17 -8.91
CA ILE A 372 -32.82 19.50 -9.54
C ILE A 372 -33.20 19.32 -11.01
N GLU A 373 -32.57 20.07 -11.91
CA GLU A 373 -32.76 19.87 -13.34
C GLU A 373 -32.11 18.54 -13.75
N PRO A 374 -32.82 17.69 -14.51
CA PRO A 374 -32.27 16.40 -14.92
C PRO A 374 -31.07 16.62 -15.84
N ILE A 375 -29.95 15.98 -15.52
CA ILE A 375 -28.77 15.95 -16.36
C ILE A 375 -28.95 14.81 -17.37
N ASN A 376 -28.98 15.13 -18.67
CA ASN A 376 -29.04 14.10 -19.70
C ASN A 376 -27.62 13.61 -20.03
N LEU A 377 -27.35 12.36 -19.68
CA LEU A 377 -26.06 11.71 -19.88
C LEU A 377 -25.99 10.88 -21.17
N TYR A 378 -27.12 10.69 -21.87
CA TYR A 378 -27.12 9.99 -23.15
C TYR A 378 -26.53 10.90 -24.23
N LYS A 379 -25.30 10.61 -24.64
CA LYS A 379 -24.70 11.18 -25.85
C LYS A 379 -25.27 10.40 -27.04
N LYS A 380 -25.94 11.11 -27.98
CA LYS A 380 -26.54 10.53 -29.19
C LYS A 380 -25.53 9.90 -30.11
#